data_AF-A0A1G4KBY5-F1
#
_entry.id   AF-A0A1G4KBY5-F1
#
_cell.length_a   1.000
_cell.length_b   1.000
_cell.length_c   1.000
_cell.angle_alpha   90.00
_cell.angle_beta   90.00
_cell.angle_gamma   90.00
#
_symmetry.space_group_name_H-M   'P 1'
#
loop_
_entity.id
_entity.type
_entity.pdbx_description
1 polymer ?
#
loop_
_entity_poly.entity_id
_entity_poly.type
_entity_poly.pdbx_seq_one_letter_code
_entity_poly.pdbx_strand_id
1 'polypeptide(L)'
;MFLRSVAKQSIRTMSSLTPVATKLSPPAAASYSQAMKVNNMIFVSGQIPYTAENKPVEGSIADKAEQVIQNVSNILKEANSGLNKVVKVNVFLADIKDFAEFNVVYAKYFHEHKPARSCVAVAALPLNVDLEMEVIAVEKD
;
A
#
# COMPACT_ATOMS: atom_id res chain seq x y z
N MET A 1 12.49 53.51 20.99
CA MET A 1 13.03 52.41 21.83
C MET A 1 12.42 51.12 21.29
N PHE A 2 13.27 50.23 20.76
CA PHE A 2 12.94 49.07 19.92
C PHE A 2 12.08 48.01 20.63
N LEU A 3 10.94 47.60 20.05
CA LEU A 3 10.36 46.27 20.28
C LEU A 3 10.62 45.42 19.03
N ARG A 4 11.55 44.47 19.18
CA ARG A 4 11.98 43.55 18.13
C ARG A 4 10.86 42.59 17.79
N SER A 5 10.53 42.54 16.50
CA SER A 5 9.77 41.46 15.85
C SER A 5 10.46 40.11 16.13
N VAL A 6 9.76 39.21 16.83
CA VAL A 6 10.18 37.81 16.94
C VAL A 6 9.55 37.08 15.77
N ALA A 7 10.31 36.97 14.67
CA ALA A 7 10.00 36.03 13.61
C ALA A 7 10.06 34.61 14.20
N LYS A 8 8.91 33.94 14.29
CA LYS A 8 8.85 32.49 14.56
C LYS A 8 9.50 31.78 13.37
N GLN A 9 10.79 31.52 13.50
CA GLN A 9 11.55 30.69 12.59
C GLN A 9 10.93 29.29 12.65
N SER A 10 10.22 28.91 11.58
CA SER A 10 9.66 27.58 11.41
C SER A 10 10.79 26.56 11.51
N ILE A 11 10.80 25.79 12.60
CA ILE A 11 11.70 24.65 12.76
C ILE A 11 11.30 23.66 11.69
N ARG A 12 12.08 23.55 10.61
CA ARG A 12 11.97 22.44 9.67
C ARG A 12 12.39 21.18 10.41
N THR A 13 11.44 20.42 10.93
CA THR A 13 11.70 19.06 11.39
C THR A 13 12.24 18.29 10.19
N MET A 14 13.46 17.75 10.29
CA MET A 14 13.98 16.88 9.24
C MET A 14 13.13 15.61 9.21
N SER A 15 12.49 15.35 8.07
CA SER A 15 11.69 14.14 7.88
C SER A 15 12.61 12.92 7.93
N SER A 16 12.45 12.05 8.94
CA SER A 16 13.12 10.76 8.97
C SER A 16 12.51 9.82 7.94
N LEU A 17 13.35 9.14 7.15
CA LEU A 17 12.95 8.07 6.25
C LEU A 17 13.16 6.73 6.94
N THR A 18 12.09 5.96 7.14
CA THR A 18 12.16 4.65 7.81
C THR A 18 11.63 3.56 6.89
N PRO A 19 12.48 2.63 6.42
CA PRO A 19 12.00 1.48 5.65
C PRO A 19 11.21 0.52 6.57
N VAL A 20 10.20 -0.12 6.00
CA VAL A 20 9.36 -1.10 6.69
C VAL A 20 9.60 -2.48 6.08
N ALA A 21 9.74 -3.49 6.94
CA ALA A 21 9.89 -4.88 6.55
C ALA A 21 9.16 -5.80 7.53
N THR A 22 8.28 -6.65 7.02
CA THR A 22 7.56 -7.68 7.77
C THR A 22 7.80 -9.06 7.15
N LYS A 23 7.82 -10.09 8.00
CA LYS A 23 7.92 -11.50 7.58
C LYS A 23 6.58 -12.07 7.11
N LEU A 24 5.48 -11.32 7.25
CA LEU A 24 4.12 -11.75 6.92
C LEU A 24 3.69 -11.29 5.52
N SER A 25 4.61 -10.88 4.68
CA SER A 25 4.38 -10.47 3.29
C SER A 25 5.57 -10.89 2.43
N PRO A 26 5.39 -11.02 1.10
CA PRO A 26 6.48 -11.41 0.21
C PRO A 26 7.72 -10.54 0.45
N PRO A 27 8.91 -11.13 0.54
CA PRO A 27 10.14 -10.34 0.65
C PRO A 27 10.25 -9.42 -0.57
N ALA A 28 10.87 -8.25 -0.38
CA ALA A 28 11.11 -7.34 -1.51
C ALA A 28 11.96 -8.05 -2.58
N ALA A 29 11.48 -8.06 -3.82
CA ALA A 29 12.08 -8.85 -4.90
C ALA A 29 13.35 -8.21 -5.51
N ALA A 30 13.60 -6.91 -5.25
CA ALA A 30 14.70 -6.16 -5.84
C ALA A 30 15.16 -5.02 -4.91
N SER A 31 15.76 -3.96 -5.46
CA SER A 31 16.27 -2.79 -4.73
C SER A 31 15.17 -1.83 -4.24
N TYR A 32 14.20 -2.33 -3.47
CA TYR A 32 13.15 -1.54 -2.82
C TYR A 32 12.79 -2.11 -1.44
N SER A 33 12.08 -1.33 -0.61
CA SER A 33 11.52 -1.77 0.68
C SER A 33 10.03 -2.05 0.54
N GLN A 34 9.45 -2.94 1.36
CA GLN A 34 7.99 -3.21 1.30
C GLN A 34 7.14 -1.96 1.53
N ALA A 35 7.60 -1.07 2.41
CA ALA A 35 7.12 0.31 2.47
C ALA A 35 8.22 1.27 2.93
N MET A 36 7.96 2.56 2.77
CA MET A 36 8.77 3.65 3.31
C MET A 36 7.88 4.60 4.09
N LYS A 37 8.29 4.92 5.32
CA LYS A 37 7.67 5.95 6.15
C LYS A 37 8.40 7.27 5.99
N VAL A 38 7.65 8.35 5.91
CA VAL A 38 8.17 9.72 5.97
C VAL A 38 7.17 10.61 6.70
N ASN A 39 7.58 11.21 7.82
CA ASN A 39 6.66 11.90 8.73
C ASN A 39 5.48 10.98 9.11
N ASN A 40 4.24 11.43 8.89
CA ASN A 40 3.03 10.64 9.14
C ASN A 40 2.55 9.84 7.91
N MET A 41 3.28 9.86 6.80
CA MET A 41 2.89 9.21 5.54
C MET A 41 3.60 7.87 5.38
N ILE A 42 2.88 6.92 4.80
CA ILE A 42 3.37 5.57 4.54
C ILE A 42 3.11 5.26 3.06
N PHE A 43 4.18 4.95 2.34
CA PHE A 43 4.13 4.57 0.93
C PHE A 43 4.44 3.07 0.84
N VAL A 44 3.42 2.26 0.56
CA VAL A 44 3.55 0.81 0.43
C VAL A 44 3.82 0.49 -1.04
N SER A 45 4.87 -0.30 -1.29
CA SER A 45 5.18 -0.79 -2.63
C SER A 45 4.08 -1.68 -3.18
N GLY A 46 3.97 -1.77 -4.50
CA GLY A 46 3.01 -2.64 -5.17
C GLY A 46 3.08 -4.08 -4.66
N GLN A 47 1.94 -4.58 -4.19
CA GLN A 47 1.77 -5.94 -3.72
C GLN A 47 1.09 -6.78 -4.79
N ILE A 48 1.67 -7.95 -5.04
CA ILE A 48 1.23 -8.95 -6.01
C ILE A 48 0.69 -10.20 -5.27
N PRO A 49 -0.04 -11.11 -5.94
CA PRO A 49 -0.65 -12.30 -5.32
C PRO A 49 0.39 -13.38 -5.02
N TYR A 50 1.33 -13.07 -4.13
CA TYR A 50 2.34 -13.98 -3.61
C TYR A 50 2.18 -14.12 -2.10
N THR A 51 2.52 -15.29 -1.57
CA THR A 51 2.55 -15.55 -0.13
C THR A 51 3.84 -15.02 0.51
N ALA A 52 3.88 -14.95 1.84
CA ALA A 52 5.07 -14.56 2.59
C ALA A 52 6.28 -15.50 2.34
N GLU A 53 6.02 -16.76 2.01
CA GLU A 53 7.01 -17.76 1.61
C GLU A 53 7.48 -17.59 0.15
N ASN A 54 7.10 -16.48 -0.48
CA ASN A 54 7.43 -16.13 -1.87
C ASN A 54 6.91 -17.15 -2.90
N LYS A 55 5.68 -17.64 -2.69
CA LYS A 55 5.00 -18.55 -3.62
C LYS A 55 3.83 -17.84 -4.32
N PRO A 56 3.62 -18.04 -5.64
CA PRO A 56 2.44 -17.50 -6.32
C PRO A 56 1.16 -18.12 -5.76
N VAL A 57 0.11 -17.32 -5.65
CA VAL A 57 -1.24 -17.80 -5.35
C VAL A 57 -1.93 -18.20 -6.64
N GLU A 58 -2.32 -19.47 -6.72
CA GLU A 58 -3.15 -20.01 -7.79
C GLU A 58 -4.64 -19.82 -7.46
N GLY A 59 -5.49 -19.92 -8.48
CA GLY A 59 -6.94 -19.81 -8.31
C GLY A 59 -7.56 -18.58 -8.95
N SER A 60 -8.70 -18.18 -8.41
CA SER A 60 -9.55 -17.11 -8.93
C SER A 60 -8.95 -15.72 -8.72
N ILE A 61 -9.52 -14.70 -9.39
CA ILE A 61 -9.13 -13.30 -9.12
C ILE A 61 -9.49 -12.93 -7.69
N ALA A 62 -10.57 -13.51 -7.15
CA ALA A 62 -10.90 -13.34 -5.75
C ALA A 62 -9.77 -13.84 -4.82
N ASP A 63 -9.27 -15.07 -5.00
CA ASP A 63 -8.19 -15.63 -4.16
C ASP A 63 -6.92 -14.76 -4.21
N LYS A 64 -6.57 -14.30 -5.40
CA LYS A 64 -5.40 -13.45 -5.65
C LYS A 64 -5.59 -12.06 -5.02
N ALA A 65 -6.79 -11.48 -5.09
CA ALA A 65 -7.12 -10.20 -4.48
C ALA A 65 -7.10 -10.26 -2.94
N GLU A 66 -7.62 -11.34 -2.35
CA GLU A 66 -7.56 -11.57 -0.91
C GLU A 66 -6.10 -11.60 -0.43
N GLN A 67 -5.21 -12.32 -1.15
CA GLN A 67 -3.78 -12.33 -0.83
C GLN A 67 -3.13 -10.96 -0.93
N VAL A 68 -3.38 -10.21 -2.02
CA VAL A 68 -2.81 -8.87 -2.23
C VAL A 68 -3.22 -7.91 -1.11
N ILE A 69 -4.50 -7.90 -0.73
CA ILE A 69 -5.00 -7.03 0.33
C ILE A 69 -4.42 -7.47 1.68
N GLN A 70 -4.25 -8.77 1.91
CA GLN A 70 -3.63 -9.27 3.14
C GLN A 70 -2.15 -8.88 3.25
N ASN A 71 -1.40 -8.92 2.15
CA ASN A 71 -0.01 -8.43 2.10
C ASN A 71 0.04 -6.95 2.48
N VAL A 72 -0.80 -6.12 1.85
CA VAL A 72 -0.90 -4.69 2.20
C VAL A 72 -1.27 -4.48 3.67
N SER A 73 -2.24 -5.23 4.18
CA SER A 73 -2.66 -5.17 5.59
C SER A 73 -1.51 -5.49 6.55
N ASN A 74 -0.72 -6.51 6.25
CA ASN A 74 0.42 -6.91 7.07
C ASN A 74 1.54 -5.86 7.06
N ILE A 75 1.87 -5.29 5.89
CA ILE A 75 2.86 -4.21 5.77
C ILE A 75 2.38 -2.96 6.52
N LEU A 76 1.11 -2.58 6.38
CA LEU A 76 0.54 -1.44 7.10
C LEU A 76 0.56 -1.65 8.62
N LYS A 77 0.31 -2.87 9.11
CA LYS A 77 0.42 -3.17 10.55
C LYS A 77 1.85 -2.98 11.06
N GLU A 78 2.84 -3.48 10.33
CA GLU A 78 4.27 -3.28 10.65
C GLU A 78 4.64 -1.80 10.63
N ALA A 79 4.04 -1.02 9.72
CA ALA A 79 4.25 0.42 9.62
C ALA A 79 3.49 1.25 10.68
N ASN A 80 2.94 0.63 11.72
CA ASN A 80 2.07 1.28 12.73
C ASN A 80 0.83 1.95 12.11
N SER A 81 0.16 1.25 11.19
CA SER A 81 -1.03 1.72 10.47
C SER A 81 -2.08 0.61 10.34
N GLY A 82 -2.97 0.72 9.37
CA GLY A 82 -4.02 -0.26 9.05
C GLY A 82 -4.81 0.13 7.81
N LEU A 83 -5.61 -0.80 7.28
CA LEU A 83 -6.43 -0.54 6.08
C LEU A 83 -7.37 0.65 6.25
N ASN A 84 -7.88 0.89 7.47
CA ASN A 84 -8.72 2.04 7.83
C ASN A 84 -7.98 3.40 7.86
N LYS A 85 -6.67 3.41 7.63
CA LYS A 85 -5.82 4.62 7.55
C LYS A 85 -5.26 4.83 6.13
N VAL A 86 -5.64 4.00 5.16
CA VAL A 86 -5.27 4.16 3.75
C VAL A 86 -5.95 5.41 3.19
N VAL A 87 -5.21 6.28 2.52
CA VAL A 87 -5.75 7.50 1.90
C VAL A 87 -5.92 7.37 0.39
N LYS A 88 -5.09 6.55 -0.26
CA LYS A 88 -5.13 6.30 -1.71
C LYS A 88 -4.78 4.85 -2.00
N VAL A 89 -5.51 4.26 -2.95
CA VAL A 89 -5.19 2.97 -3.57
C VAL A 89 -5.01 3.16 -5.07
N ASN A 90 -3.95 2.61 -5.65
CA ASN A 90 -3.86 2.37 -7.09
C ASN A 90 -3.93 0.86 -7.33
N VAL A 91 -4.79 0.45 -8.25
CA VAL A 91 -4.97 -0.95 -8.66
C VAL A 91 -4.59 -1.07 -10.13
N PHE A 92 -3.77 -2.08 -10.43
CA PHE A 92 -3.38 -2.46 -11.77
C PHE A 92 -3.87 -3.87 -12.02
N LEU A 93 -4.67 -4.08 -13.07
CA LEU A 93 -5.14 -5.40 -13.51
C LEU A 93 -4.47 -5.77 -14.83
N ALA A 94 -4.21 -7.05 -15.07
CA ALA A 94 -3.71 -7.53 -16.35
C ALA A 94 -4.81 -7.59 -17.43
N ASP A 95 -6.05 -7.96 -17.06
CA ASP A 95 -7.25 -7.83 -17.91
C ASP A 95 -8.32 -7.02 -17.17
N ILE A 96 -8.93 -6.05 -17.85
CA ILE A 96 -10.01 -5.22 -17.26
C ILE A 96 -11.29 -6.03 -16.98
N LYS A 97 -11.45 -7.20 -17.60
CA LYS A 97 -12.60 -8.10 -17.36
C LYS A 97 -12.65 -8.59 -15.91
N ASP A 98 -11.51 -8.65 -15.24
CA ASP A 98 -11.38 -9.11 -13.85
C ASP A 98 -11.84 -8.06 -12.84
N PHE A 99 -12.16 -6.83 -13.30
CA PHE A 99 -12.54 -5.71 -12.45
C PHE A 99 -13.77 -6.01 -11.58
N ALA A 100 -14.80 -6.67 -12.13
CA ALA A 100 -16.02 -6.97 -11.39
C ALA A 100 -15.73 -7.94 -10.22
N GLU A 101 -14.98 -9.00 -10.48
CA GLU A 101 -14.62 -10.00 -9.47
C GLU A 101 -13.69 -9.42 -8.40
N PHE A 102 -12.67 -8.66 -8.81
CA PHE A 102 -11.79 -7.93 -7.89
C PHE A 102 -12.58 -7.01 -6.95
N ASN A 103 -13.56 -6.28 -7.47
CA ASN A 103 -14.33 -5.33 -6.66
C ASN A 103 -15.18 -6.00 -5.58
N VAL A 104 -15.65 -7.23 -5.80
CA VAL A 104 -16.38 -7.98 -4.77
C VAL A 104 -15.49 -8.20 -3.55
N VAL A 105 -14.23 -8.58 -3.75
CA VAL A 105 -13.26 -8.74 -2.66
C VAL A 105 -12.88 -7.38 -2.07
N TYR A 106 -12.53 -6.41 -2.90
CA TYR A 106 -12.14 -5.06 -2.46
C TYR A 106 -13.19 -4.44 -1.53
N ALA A 107 -14.47 -4.58 -1.87
CA ALA A 107 -15.58 -4.05 -1.08
C ALA A 107 -15.73 -4.71 0.31
N LYS A 108 -15.23 -5.94 0.52
CA LYS A 108 -15.21 -6.56 1.86
C LYS A 108 -14.27 -5.81 2.81
N TYR A 109 -13.12 -5.38 2.29
CA TYR A 109 -12.08 -4.73 3.10
C TYR A 109 -12.28 -3.22 3.23
N PHE A 110 -12.73 -2.56 2.16
CA PHE A 110 -12.98 -1.12 2.11
C PHE A 110 -14.50 -0.82 2.09
N HIS A 111 -15.23 -1.38 3.07
CA HIS A 111 -16.68 -1.20 3.21
C HIS A 111 -17.03 0.08 3.97
N GLU A 112 -16.58 0.23 5.21
CA GLU A 112 -16.80 1.44 6.01
C GLU A 112 -15.87 2.55 5.52
N HIS A 113 -14.56 2.30 5.62
CA HIS A 113 -13.52 3.19 5.14
C HIS A 113 -13.32 3.06 3.63
N LYS A 114 -13.36 4.18 2.91
CA LYS A 114 -13.33 4.23 1.44
C LYS A 114 -12.25 5.20 0.97
N PRO A 115 -11.01 4.74 0.74
CA PRO A 115 -9.94 5.60 0.25
C PRO A 115 -10.22 6.10 -1.16
N ALA A 116 -9.53 7.18 -1.56
CA ALA A 116 -9.46 7.53 -2.98
C ALA A 116 -8.88 6.35 -3.78
N ARG A 117 -9.36 6.13 -5.01
CA ARG A 117 -8.94 4.98 -5.81
C ARG A 117 -8.79 5.31 -7.29
N SER A 118 -7.77 4.73 -7.90
CA SER A 118 -7.63 4.61 -9.36
C SER A 118 -7.45 3.14 -9.72
N CYS A 119 -8.04 2.70 -10.83
CA CYS A 119 -7.91 1.34 -11.33
C CYS A 119 -7.72 1.38 -12.83
N VAL A 120 -6.69 0.70 -13.34
CA VAL A 120 -6.39 0.62 -14.77
C VAL A 120 -6.01 -0.80 -15.15
N ALA A 121 -6.27 -1.20 -16.39
CA ALA A 121 -5.67 -2.39 -16.95
C ALA A 121 -4.35 -2.03 -17.65
N VAL A 122 -3.33 -2.87 -17.49
CA VAL A 122 -1.97 -2.64 -17.99
C VAL A 122 -1.53 -3.77 -18.91
N ALA A 123 -0.49 -3.55 -19.70
CA ALA A 123 -0.01 -4.54 -20.66
C ALA A 123 0.57 -5.81 -20.01
N ALA A 124 1.28 -5.65 -18.89
CA ALA A 124 1.86 -6.74 -18.12
C ALA A 124 2.22 -6.26 -16.70
N LEU A 125 2.33 -7.20 -15.77
CA LEU A 125 2.76 -6.97 -14.39
C LEU A 125 3.99 -7.83 -14.06
N PRO A 126 4.78 -7.49 -13.01
CA PRO A 126 5.92 -8.28 -12.58
C PRO A 126 5.55 -9.75 -12.36
N LEU A 127 6.41 -10.66 -12.82
CA LEU A 127 6.18 -12.11 -12.75
C LEU A 127 4.90 -12.60 -13.47
N ASN A 128 4.34 -11.77 -14.35
CA ASN A 128 3.15 -12.07 -15.15
C ASN A 128 1.91 -12.43 -14.31
N VAL A 129 1.75 -11.75 -13.16
CA VAL A 129 0.56 -11.87 -12.30
C VAL A 129 -0.64 -11.11 -12.86
N ASP A 130 -1.83 -11.41 -12.35
CA ASP A 130 -3.09 -10.82 -12.85
C ASP A 130 -3.43 -9.47 -12.23
N LEU A 131 -2.88 -9.16 -11.06
CA LEU A 131 -3.10 -7.88 -10.39
C LEU A 131 -1.94 -7.44 -9.51
N GLU A 132 -1.84 -6.13 -9.33
CA GLU A 132 -0.94 -5.45 -8.40
C GLU A 132 -1.67 -4.29 -7.73
N MET A 133 -1.43 -4.09 -6.43
CA MET A 133 -2.03 -3.00 -5.66
C MET A 133 -0.98 -2.27 -4.82
N GLU A 134 -0.91 -0.95 -4.97
CA GLU A 134 -0.12 -0.08 -4.10
C GLU A 134 -1.02 0.83 -3.29
N VAL A 135 -0.54 1.26 -2.12
CA VAL A 135 -1.32 2.13 -1.24
C VAL A 135 -0.46 3.24 -0.62
N ILE A 136 -1.12 4.37 -0.38
CA ILE A 136 -0.62 5.42 0.49
C ILE A 136 -1.51 5.43 1.72
N ALA A 137 -0.92 5.47 2.92
CA ALA A 137 -1.62 5.52 4.19
C ALA A 137 -1.02 6.55 5.13
N VAL A 138 -1.67 6.77 6.26
CA VAL A 138 -1.12 7.55 7.37
C VAL A 138 -0.81 6.66 8.58
N GLU A 139 0.21 7.02 9.34
CA GLU A 139 0.52 6.37 10.61
C GLU A 139 -0.60 6.60 11.66
N LYS A 140 -0.74 5.68 12.61
CA LYS A 140 -1.59 5.88 13.78
C LYS A 140 -0.96 6.91 14.73
N ASP A 141 -1.83 7.61 15.46
CA ASP A 141 -1.43 8.52 16.53
C ASP A 141 -0.89 7.75 17.75
#